data_AF-A0A1Q7M9F2-F1
#
_entry.id   AF-A0A1Q7M9F2-F1
#
_cell.length_a   1.000
_cell.length_b   1.000
_cell.length_c   1.000
_cell.angle_alpha   90.00
_cell.angle_beta   90.00
_cell.angle_gamma   90.00
#
_symmetry.space_group_name_H-M   'P 1'
#
loop_
_entity.id
_entity.type
_entity.pdbx_description
1 polymer ?
#
loop_
_entity_poly.entity_id
_entity_poly.type
_entity_poly.pdbx_seq_one_letter_code
_entity_poly.pdbx_strand_id
1 'polypeptide(L)'
;MAWDEDGRTGMKLGPTEDILVFPTVLELKVGETRSLRLGAVIPFGPVEKTYRIFLEELPAAEKPQTRSTVRVLTRVGIPVFVAPVKLLEDRKLSTLSIGAAGASLDVQNTGNVHLRVDTVRLEGFAEGGAKLFEKEAQGWYVLAGGHKRYEVAVPKDACTKVRRLVMSVKTDKEQVFQEPLDTPGGACGT
;
A
#
# COMPACT_ATOMS: atom_id res chain seq x y z
N MET A 1 -8.47 -12.14 9.74
CA MET A 1 -8.39 -10.86 10.48
C MET A 1 -9.13 -9.80 9.68
N ALA A 2 -10.01 -9.02 10.30
CA ALA A 2 -10.54 -7.79 9.72
C ALA A 2 -9.38 -6.82 9.54
N TRP A 3 -9.33 -6.16 8.39
CA TRP A 3 -8.24 -5.26 8.04
C TRP A 3 -8.77 -3.84 7.87
N ASP A 4 -8.05 -2.92 8.47
CA ASP A 4 -8.19 -1.48 8.27
C ASP A 4 -6.80 -0.84 8.10
N GLU A 5 -6.74 0.39 7.61
CA GLU A 5 -5.50 1.15 7.44
C GLU A 5 -5.61 2.47 8.18
N ASP A 6 -4.58 2.79 8.96
CA ASP A 6 -4.46 4.07 9.63
C ASP A 6 -3.34 4.88 8.98
N GLY A 7 -3.63 6.15 8.67
CA GLY A 7 -2.69 7.03 7.97
C GLY A 7 -1.37 7.27 8.70
N ARG A 8 -1.26 6.95 10.00
CA ARG A 8 -0.03 7.13 10.81
C ARG A 8 0.64 5.82 11.20
N THR A 9 -0.15 4.84 11.60
CA THR A 9 0.32 3.57 12.17
C THR A 9 0.34 2.43 11.16
N GLY A 10 -0.26 2.63 9.98
CA GLY A 10 -0.36 1.65 8.91
C GLY A 10 -1.45 0.62 9.18
N MET A 11 -1.15 -0.63 8.83
CA MET A 11 -2.11 -1.73 8.89
C MET A 11 -2.63 -1.97 10.32
N LYS A 12 -3.96 -1.96 10.48
CA LYS A 12 -4.67 -2.38 11.68
C LYS A 12 -5.39 -3.69 11.41
N LEU A 13 -5.23 -4.65 12.34
CA LEU A 13 -5.83 -5.98 12.23
C LEU A 13 -6.65 -6.28 13.47
N GLY A 14 -7.89 -6.70 13.25
CA GLY A 14 -8.80 -7.17 14.30
C GLY A 14 -9.22 -8.62 14.11
N PRO A 15 -9.57 -9.34 15.19
CA PRO A 15 -10.24 -10.63 15.08
C PRO A 15 -11.58 -10.47 14.35
N THR A 16 -12.00 -11.50 13.61
CA THR A 16 -13.27 -11.54 12.89
C THR A 16 -13.66 -12.97 12.59
N GLU A 17 -14.96 -13.22 12.47
CA GLU A 17 -15.53 -14.49 12.06
C GLU A 17 -16.20 -14.40 10.68
N ASP A 18 -16.10 -13.24 10.01
CA ASP A 18 -16.77 -12.97 8.73
C ASP A 18 -16.24 -13.83 7.57
N ILE A 19 -14.99 -14.32 7.70
CA ILE A 19 -14.31 -15.14 6.69
C ILE A 19 -13.90 -16.47 7.32
N LEU A 20 -14.36 -17.57 6.72
CA LEU A 20 -13.96 -18.93 7.02
C LEU A 20 -12.87 -19.40 6.06
N VAL A 21 -11.91 -20.16 6.58
CA VAL A 21 -10.82 -20.77 5.82
C VAL A 21 -10.83 -22.28 6.04
N PHE A 22 -10.73 -23.06 4.96
CA PHE A 22 -10.63 -24.52 5.05
C PHE A 22 -9.65 -25.10 4.00
N PRO A 23 -8.78 -26.06 4.38
CA PRO A 23 -8.50 -26.49 5.76
C PRO A 23 -7.73 -25.41 6.54
N THR A 24 -7.83 -25.44 7.87
CA THR A 24 -7.09 -24.51 8.75
C THR A 24 -5.64 -24.93 9.00
N VAL A 25 -5.34 -26.22 8.80
CA VAL A 25 -3.99 -26.80 8.84
C VAL A 25 -3.84 -27.75 7.67
N LEU A 26 -2.71 -27.68 6.99
CA LEU A 26 -2.35 -28.63 5.93
C LEU A 26 -0.84 -28.88 5.93
N GLU A 27 -0.44 -29.99 5.32
CA GLU A 27 0.95 -30.31 5.05
C GLU A 27 1.21 -30.13 3.55
N LEU A 28 2.35 -29.53 3.20
CA LEU A 28 2.81 -29.32 1.82
C LEU A 28 4.16 -29.98 1.61
N LYS A 29 4.25 -30.90 0.66
CA LYS A 29 5.54 -31.44 0.21
C LYS A 29 6.24 -30.46 -0.72
N VAL A 30 7.53 -30.69 -0.96
CA VAL A 30 8.32 -29.90 -1.92
C VAL A 30 7.67 -29.95 -3.30
N GLY A 31 7.35 -28.77 -3.85
CA GLY A 31 6.69 -28.62 -5.15
C GLY A 31 5.20 -28.95 -5.16
N GLU A 32 4.61 -29.34 -4.03
CA GLU A 32 3.18 -29.62 -3.94
C GLU A 32 2.36 -28.33 -3.93
N THR A 33 1.22 -28.38 -4.62
CA THR A 33 0.22 -27.31 -4.60
C THR A 33 -1.05 -27.82 -3.93
N ARG A 34 -1.63 -27.00 -3.04
CA ARG A 34 -2.94 -27.26 -2.42
C ARG A 34 -3.83 -26.05 -2.54
N SER A 35 -5.13 -26.31 -2.70
CA SER A 35 -6.15 -25.27 -2.66
C SER A 35 -6.59 -24.99 -1.22
N LEU A 36 -6.67 -23.71 -0.87
CA LEU A 36 -7.39 -23.22 0.30
C LEU A 36 -8.77 -22.73 -0.15
N ARG A 37 -9.81 -23.07 0.62
CA ARG A 37 -11.17 -22.61 0.40
C ARG A 37 -11.47 -21.45 1.34
N LEU A 38 -12.04 -20.39 0.79
CA LEU A 38 -12.47 -19.21 1.51
C LEU A 38 -13.99 -19.07 1.38
N GLY A 39 -14.67 -18.79 2.48
CA GLY A 39 -16.10 -18.50 2.49
C GLY A 39 -16.38 -17.25 3.31
N ALA A 40 -17.19 -16.33 2.77
CA ALA A 40 -17.71 -15.22 3.55
C ALA A 40 -19.06 -15.62 4.17
N VAL A 41 -19.23 -15.40 5.47
CA VAL A 41 -20.48 -15.70 6.21
C VAL A 41 -21.32 -14.44 6.47
N ILE A 42 -21.03 -13.40 5.72
CA ILE A 42 -21.68 -12.09 5.77
C ILE A 42 -22.28 -11.76 4.40
N PRO A 43 -23.38 -10.99 4.35
CA PRO A 43 -23.90 -10.51 3.08
C PRO A 43 -22.98 -9.46 2.46
N PHE A 44 -23.01 -9.37 1.14
CA PHE A 44 -22.40 -8.28 0.39
C PHE A 44 -23.11 -6.96 0.74
N GLY A 45 -22.34 -5.91 0.98
CA GLY A 45 -22.84 -4.61 1.44
C GLY A 45 -22.65 -3.48 0.42
N PRO A 46 -22.98 -2.23 0.80
CA PRO A 46 -22.77 -1.05 -0.05
C PRO A 46 -21.30 -0.61 -0.15
N VAL A 47 -20.44 -1.09 0.75
CA VAL A 47 -18.99 -0.79 0.80
C VAL A 47 -18.23 -2.10 0.91
N GLU A 48 -17.09 -2.18 0.23
CA GLU A 48 -16.17 -3.30 0.30
C GLU A 48 -15.74 -3.58 1.75
N LYS A 49 -15.69 -4.85 2.13
CA LYS A 49 -15.06 -5.27 3.39
C LYS A 49 -13.73 -5.91 3.13
N THR A 50 -12.74 -5.58 3.95
CA THR A 50 -11.36 -6.01 3.73
C THR A 50 -10.83 -6.82 4.90
N TYR A 51 -10.07 -7.86 4.54
CA TYR A 51 -9.56 -8.84 5.47
C TYR A 51 -8.14 -9.24 5.07
N ARG A 52 -7.42 -9.82 6.02
CA ARG A 52 -6.19 -10.56 5.74
C ARG A 52 -6.27 -11.97 6.31
N ILE A 53 -5.90 -12.93 5.47
CA ILE A 53 -5.68 -14.32 5.85
C ILE A 53 -4.19 -14.52 6.03
N PHE A 54 -3.80 -15.06 7.18
CA PHE A 54 -2.41 -15.37 7.47
C PHE A 54 -2.17 -16.85 7.26
N LEU A 55 -1.24 -17.19 6.38
CA LEU A 55 -0.69 -18.52 6.23
C LEU A 55 0.64 -18.56 6.98
N GLU A 56 0.72 -19.41 7.99
CA GLU A 56 1.85 -19.49 8.91
C GLU A 56 2.47 -20.88 8.86
N GLU A 57 3.78 -20.93 8.65
CA GLU A 57 4.55 -22.16 8.69
C GLU A 57 4.73 -22.59 10.15
N LEU A 58 4.37 -23.84 10.44
CA LEU A 58 4.55 -24.43 11.75
C LEU A 58 5.95 -25.06 11.88
N PRO A 59 6.58 -24.98 13.05
CA PRO A 59 7.86 -25.63 13.27
C PRO A 59 7.72 -27.15 13.13
N ALA A 60 8.65 -27.79 12.42
CA ALA A 60 8.74 -29.25 12.37
C ALA A 60 9.04 -29.81 13.78
N ALA A 61 8.49 -31.00 14.07
CA ALA A 61 8.72 -31.70 15.33
C ALA A 61 10.22 -31.80 15.64
N GLU A 62 10.60 -31.43 16.87
CA GLU A 62 12.00 -31.36 17.28
C GLU A 62 12.63 -32.76 17.27
N LYS A 63 13.76 -32.89 16.56
CA LYS A 63 14.71 -33.98 16.78
C LYS A 63 15.79 -33.47 17.72
N PRO A 64 16.34 -34.28 18.64
CA PRO A 64 17.45 -33.87 19.49
C PRO A 64 18.61 -33.36 18.63
N GLN A 65 18.96 -32.08 18.78
CA GLN A 65 20.09 -31.46 18.07
C GLN A 65 21.21 -31.17 19.06
N THR A 66 22.43 -31.56 18.70
CA THR A 66 23.65 -31.38 19.51
C THR A 66 24.23 -29.97 19.45
N ARG A 67 23.68 -29.08 18.63
CA ARG A 67 24.13 -27.69 18.48
C ARG A 67 22.92 -26.74 18.40
N SER A 68 23.08 -25.55 18.94
CA SER A 68 22.10 -24.46 18.81
C SER A 68 21.95 -24.05 17.35
N THR A 69 20.71 -23.96 16.86
CA THR A 69 20.38 -23.52 15.50
C THR A 69 19.36 -22.38 15.54
N VAL A 70 19.48 -21.44 14.60
CA VAL A 70 18.46 -20.40 14.37
C VAL A 70 17.54 -20.91 13.26
N ARG A 71 16.22 -20.84 13.47
CA ARG A 71 15.21 -21.23 12.48
C ARG A 71 14.39 -20.01 12.08
N VAL A 72 14.15 -19.86 10.78
CA VAL A 72 13.30 -18.83 10.20
C VAL A 72 12.05 -19.54 9.69
N LEU A 73 10.87 -19.05 10.10
CA LEU A 73 9.57 -19.57 9.67
C LEU A 73 8.84 -18.52 8.84
N THR A 74 8.09 -18.98 7.85
CA THR A 74 7.36 -18.11 6.93
C THR A 74 5.99 -17.71 7.48
N ARG A 75 5.63 -16.44 7.34
CA ARG A 75 4.27 -15.93 7.60
C ARG A 75 3.85 -15.00 6.47
N VAL A 76 2.79 -15.37 5.75
CA VAL A 76 2.29 -14.62 4.59
C VAL A 76 0.89 -14.08 4.89
N GLY A 77 0.69 -12.77 4.74
CA GLY A 77 -0.61 -12.12 4.88
C GLY A 77 -1.25 -11.84 3.52
N ILE A 78 -2.23 -12.64 3.13
CA ILE A 78 -2.94 -12.55 1.85
C ILE A 78 -4.17 -11.61 2.03
N PRO A 79 -4.30 -10.53 1.25
CA PRO A 79 -5.47 -9.66 1.30
C PRO A 79 -6.68 -10.36 0.68
N VAL A 80 -7.85 -10.19 1.31
CA VAL A 80 -9.14 -10.70 0.84
C VAL A 80 -10.14 -9.55 0.87
N PHE A 81 -10.82 -9.35 -0.25
CA PHE A 81 -11.78 -8.27 -0.43
C PHE A 81 -13.15 -8.85 -0.77
N VAL A 82 -14.15 -8.50 0.05
CA VAL A 82 -15.54 -8.81 -0.22
C VAL A 82 -16.15 -7.61 -0.91
N ALA A 83 -16.27 -7.70 -2.24
CA ALA A 83 -16.70 -6.60 -3.11
C ALA A 83 -18.09 -6.02 -2.71
N PRO A 84 -18.33 -4.72 -2.93
CA PRO A 84 -19.64 -4.14 -2.72
C PRO A 84 -20.64 -4.62 -3.78
N VAL A 85 -21.94 -4.54 -3.48
CA VAL A 85 -23.00 -4.93 -4.43
C VAL A 85 -23.00 -4.09 -5.72
N LYS A 86 -22.51 -2.85 -5.64
CA LYS A 86 -22.34 -1.95 -6.78
C LYS A 86 -20.99 -1.24 -6.63
N LEU A 87 -20.13 -1.37 -7.62
CA LEU A 87 -18.82 -0.73 -7.63
C LEU A 87 -18.95 0.77 -7.88
N LEU A 88 -18.28 1.57 -7.06
CA LEU A 88 -18.07 3.00 -7.24
C LEU A 88 -16.59 3.29 -6.96
N GLU A 89 -15.84 3.52 -8.03
CA GLU A 89 -14.44 3.91 -7.97
C GLU A 89 -14.35 5.42 -8.04
N ASP A 90 -13.83 6.03 -6.98
CA ASP A 90 -13.56 7.46 -6.95
C ASP A 90 -12.40 7.77 -6.01
N ARG A 91 -11.74 8.90 -6.27
CA ARG A 91 -10.54 9.32 -5.57
C ARG A 91 -10.38 10.84 -5.63
N LYS A 92 -9.71 11.37 -4.62
CA LYS A 92 -9.26 12.76 -4.55
C LYS A 92 -7.78 12.80 -4.20
N LEU A 93 -7.06 13.70 -4.84
CA LEU A 93 -5.70 14.07 -4.45
C LEU A 93 -5.73 15.38 -3.67
N SER A 94 -4.90 15.48 -2.64
CA SER A 94 -4.58 16.80 -2.07
C SER A 94 -3.76 17.60 -3.09
N THR A 95 -3.57 18.89 -2.85
CA THR A 95 -2.51 19.61 -3.55
C THR A 95 -1.15 19.05 -3.13
N LEU A 96 -0.19 19.03 -4.05
CA LEU A 96 1.19 18.72 -3.73
C LEU A 96 1.75 19.80 -2.81
N SER A 97 2.41 19.38 -1.73
CA SER A 97 3.02 20.28 -0.74
C SER A 97 4.49 19.93 -0.54
N ILE A 98 5.25 20.86 0.01
CA ILE A 98 6.66 20.65 0.37
C ILE A 98 6.92 21.11 1.79
N GLY A 99 7.69 20.32 2.53
CA GLY A 99 8.12 20.63 3.89
C GLY A 99 9.50 20.07 4.18
N ALA A 100 9.91 20.11 5.45
CA ALA A 100 11.26 19.70 5.87
C ALA A 100 11.63 18.25 5.48
N ALA A 101 10.64 17.35 5.43
CA ALA A 101 10.85 15.93 5.12
C ALA A 101 10.79 15.61 3.61
N GLY A 102 10.38 16.56 2.77
CA GLY A 102 10.27 16.39 1.32
C GLY A 102 8.95 16.88 0.76
N ALA A 103 8.63 16.41 -0.44
CA ALA A 103 7.35 16.68 -1.08
C ALA A 103 6.32 15.64 -0.62
N SER A 104 5.08 16.07 -0.37
CA SER A 104 4.03 15.18 0.13
C SER A 104 2.66 15.45 -0.49
N LEU A 105 1.92 14.36 -0.65
CA LEU A 105 0.61 14.29 -1.28
C LEU A 105 -0.26 13.28 -0.55
N ASP A 106 -1.53 13.60 -0.33
CA ASP A 106 -2.51 12.67 0.21
C ASP A 106 -3.39 12.11 -0.92
N VAL A 107 -3.51 10.77 -0.97
CA VAL A 107 -4.43 10.07 -1.85
C VAL A 107 -5.62 9.61 -1.00
N GLN A 108 -6.79 10.21 -1.25
CA GLN A 108 -8.03 9.83 -0.59
C GLN A 108 -8.88 8.98 -1.53
N ASN A 109 -9.37 7.84 -1.03
CA ASN A 109 -10.34 7.02 -1.73
C ASN A 109 -11.75 7.45 -1.31
N THR A 110 -12.46 8.14 -2.21
CA THR A 110 -13.84 8.60 -2.01
C THR A 110 -14.87 7.61 -2.56
N GLY A 111 -14.40 6.51 -3.17
CA GLY A 111 -15.21 5.38 -3.61
C GLY A 111 -15.54 4.39 -2.51
N ASN A 112 -16.23 3.32 -2.90
CA ASN A 112 -16.71 2.25 -2.00
C ASN A 112 -15.95 0.92 -2.16
N VAL A 113 -14.88 0.91 -2.95
CA VAL A 113 -13.99 -0.23 -3.22
C VAL A 113 -12.55 0.26 -3.07
N HIS A 114 -11.63 -0.59 -2.61
CA HIS A 114 -10.23 -0.20 -2.45
C HIS A 114 -9.62 0.33 -3.76
N LEU A 115 -8.72 1.31 -3.62
CA LEU A 115 -7.84 1.79 -4.67
C LEU A 115 -6.47 1.15 -4.45
N ARG A 116 -5.88 0.56 -5.49
CA ARG A 116 -4.52 0.03 -5.44
C ARG A 116 -3.57 0.98 -6.17
N VAL A 117 -2.72 1.64 -5.39
CA VAL A 117 -1.60 2.41 -5.94
C VAL A 117 -0.43 1.46 -6.16
N ASP A 118 0.17 1.52 -7.34
CA ASP A 118 1.35 0.75 -7.71
C ASP A 118 2.62 1.51 -7.39
N THR A 119 2.69 2.77 -7.84
CA THR A 119 3.90 3.59 -7.70
C THR A 119 3.51 5.05 -7.54
N VAL A 120 4.24 5.74 -6.68
CA VAL A 120 4.23 7.19 -6.60
C VAL A 120 5.58 7.70 -7.07
N ARG A 121 5.59 8.58 -8.07
CA ARG A 121 6.80 9.14 -8.66
C ARG A 121 6.86 10.64 -8.42
N LEU A 122 7.98 11.13 -7.90
CA LEU A 122 8.29 12.54 -7.78
C LEU A 122 9.35 12.92 -8.81
N GLU A 123 9.03 13.87 -9.67
CA GLU A 123 9.97 14.47 -10.60
C GLU A 123 10.19 15.95 -10.25
N GLY A 124 11.44 16.39 -10.33
CA GLY A 124 11.81 17.79 -10.16
C GLY A 124 12.43 18.35 -11.42
N PHE A 125 12.01 19.56 -11.79
CA PHE A 125 12.42 20.24 -13.01
C PHE A 125 13.06 21.59 -12.70
N ALA A 126 14.09 21.94 -13.45
CA ALA A 126 14.72 23.25 -13.41
C ALA A 126 13.87 24.30 -14.15
N GLU A 127 14.34 25.55 -14.09
CA GLU A 127 13.88 26.58 -15.03
C GLU A 127 14.12 26.11 -16.48
N GLY A 128 13.15 26.36 -17.37
CA GLY A 128 13.19 25.86 -18.75
C GLY A 128 12.82 24.38 -18.93
N GLY A 129 12.46 23.66 -17.87
CA GLY A 129 11.85 22.34 -17.94
C GLY A 129 12.81 21.15 -17.99
N ALA A 130 14.12 21.35 -17.81
CA ALA A 130 15.08 20.26 -17.71
C ALA A 130 14.82 19.41 -16.45
N LYS A 131 14.68 18.09 -16.59
CA LYS A 131 14.50 17.18 -15.44
C LYS A 131 15.80 17.10 -14.64
N LEU A 132 15.73 17.43 -13.36
CA LEU A 132 16.85 17.38 -12.42
C LEU A 132 16.93 16.04 -11.69
N PHE A 133 15.78 15.47 -11.32
CA PHE A 133 15.73 14.18 -10.65
C PHE A 133 14.38 13.48 -10.83
N GLU A 134 14.39 12.19 -10.51
CA GLU A 134 13.22 11.34 -10.40
C GLU A 134 13.40 10.41 -9.19
N LYS A 135 12.36 10.26 -8.39
CA LYS A 135 12.31 9.35 -7.24
C LYS A 135 10.98 8.61 -7.22
N GLU A 136 11.02 7.36 -6.79
CA GLU A 136 9.83 6.53 -6.67
C GLU A 136 9.64 6.07 -5.23
N ALA A 137 8.39 5.99 -4.82
CA ALA A 137 7.93 5.35 -3.60
C ALA A 137 6.96 4.22 -3.98
N GLN A 138 7.05 3.12 -3.22
CA GLN A 138 6.16 1.98 -3.41
C GLN A 138 4.72 2.39 -3.09
N GLY A 139 3.79 2.03 -3.98
CA GLY A 139 2.38 2.22 -3.74
C GLY A 139 1.80 1.24 -2.71
N TRP A 140 0.63 1.57 -2.19
CA TRP A 140 -0.12 0.74 -1.25
C TRP A 140 -1.60 0.74 -1.56
N TYR A 141 -2.35 -0.07 -0.82
CA TYR A 141 -3.80 -0.01 -0.82
C TYR A 141 -4.28 1.28 -0.13
N VAL A 142 -5.32 1.89 -0.68
CA VAL A 142 -6.12 2.92 -0.03
C VAL A 142 -7.53 2.38 0.07
N LEU A 143 -7.90 1.89 1.26
CA LEU A 143 -9.19 1.24 1.50
C LEU A 143 -10.36 2.21 1.24
N ALA A 144 -11.56 1.67 1.03
CA ALA A 144 -12.77 2.49 0.80
C ALA A 144 -12.97 3.51 1.93
N GLY A 145 -13.16 4.79 1.58
CA GLY A 145 -13.27 5.90 2.53
C GLY A 145 -11.96 6.29 3.25
N GLY A 146 -10.89 5.51 3.07
CA GLY A 146 -9.59 5.74 3.66
C GLY A 146 -8.73 6.72 2.86
N HIS A 147 -7.55 6.99 3.40
CA HIS A 147 -6.57 7.84 2.75
C HIS A 147 -5.14 7.38 3.06
N LYS A 148 -4.19 7.76 2.20
CA LYS A 148 -2.77 7.50 2.41
C LYS A 148 -1.93 8.69 1.98
N ARG A 149 -1.12 9.18 2.91
CA ARG A 149 -0.09 10.19 2.64
C ARG A 149 1.16 9.53 2.08
N TYR A 150 1.62 10.04 0.95
CA TYR A 150 2.92 9.75 0.39
C TYR A 150 3.86 10.91 0.64
N GLU A 151 5.09 10.60 1.03
CA GLU A 151 6.14 11.57 1.25
C GLU A 151 7.40 11.07 0.53
N VAL A 152 7.97 11.92 -0.31
CA VAL A 152 9.13 11.60 -1.14
C VAL A 152 10.16 12.69 -0.96
N ALA A 153 11.35 12.30 -0.51
CA ALA A 153 12.45 13.23 -0.25
C ALA A 153 12.92 13.92 -1.54
N VAL A 154 13.13 15.23 -1.47
CA VAL A 154 13.77 16.00 -2.54
C VAL A 154 15.29 15.94 -2.35
N PRO A 155 16.08 15.57 -3.37
CA PRO A 155 17.54 15.55 -3.27
C PRO A 155 18.12 16.92 -2.93
N LYS A 156 19.00 16.98 -1.91
CA LYS A 156 19.55 18.24 -1.38
C LYS A 156 20.37 19.03 -2.40
N ASP A 157 21.04 18.32 -3.31
CA ASP A 157 21.88 18.87 -4.39
C ASP A 157 21.09 19.47 -5.55
N ALA A 158 19.85 19.01 -5.77
CA ALA A 158 18.93 19.55 -6.76
C ALA A 158 18.00 20.64 -6.18
N CYS A 159 17.71 20.54 -4.89
CA CYS A 159 16.74 21.31 -4.11
C CYS A 159 16.63 22.80 -4.48
N THR A 160 17.75 23.55 -4.50
CA THR A 160 17.75 25.01 -4.78
C THR A 160 17.51 25.35 -6.25
N LYS A 161 17.70 24.39 -7.16
CA LYS A 161 17.57 24.55 -8.62
C LYS A 161 16.19 24.14 -9.13
N VAL A 162 15.42 23.39 -8.35
CA VAL A 162 14.06 22.98 -8.72
C VAL A 162 13.18 24.22 -8.79
N ARG A 163 12.39 24.31 -9.86
CA ARG A 163 11.36 25.35 -10.06
C ARG A 163 9.96 24.77 -10.17
N ARG A 164 9.87 23.47 -10.43
CA ARG A 164 8.60 22.74 -10.50
C ARG A 164 8.80 21.31 -10.02
N LEU A 165 7.91 20.86 -9.16
CA LEU A 165 7.75 19.47 -8.79
C LEU A 165 6.49 18.92 -9.46
N VAL A 166 6.52 17.65 -9.82
CA VAL A 166 5.33 16.92 -10.25
C VAL A 166 5.32 15.59 -9.52
N MET A 167 4.27 15.34 -8.74
CA MET A 167 4.05 14.03 -8.13
C MET A 167 2.98 13.29 -8.91
N SER A 168 3.33 12.12 -9.43
CA SER A 168 2.45 11.24 -10.19
C SER A 168 2.09 10.01 -9.36
N VAL A 169 0.81 9.67 -9.33
CA VAL A 169 0.27 8.47 -8.67
C VAL A 169 -0.23 7.53 -9.76
N LYS A 170 0.43 6.38 -9.91
CA LYS A 170 0.04 5.32 -10.84
C LYS A 170 -0.71 4.22 -10.10
N THR A 171 -1.84 3.78 -10.65
CA THR A 171 -2.65 2.66 -10.13
C THR A 171 -2.31 1.34 -10.84
N ASP A 172 -2.75 0.23 -10.25
CA ASP A 172 -2.70 -1.12 -10.85
C ASP A 172 -3.51 -1.27 -12.14
N LYS A 173 -4.42 -0.33 -12.38
CA LYS A 173 -5.20 -0.20 -13.63
C LYS A 173 -4.56 0.74 -14.64
N GLU A 174 -3.27 1.03 -14.48
CA GLU A 174 -2.50 1.91 -15.38
C GLU A 174 -3.02 3.37 -15.44
N GLN A 175 -3.89 3.78 -14.50
CA GLN A 175 -4.34 5.17 -14.41
C GLN A 175 -3.25 6.01 -13.76
N VAL A 176 -3.01 7.21 -14.28
CA VAL A 176 -2.02 8.15 -13.75
C VAL A 176 -2.70 9.46 -13.39
N PHE A 177 -2.51 9.89 -12.15
CA PHE A 177 -2.97 11.19 -11.65
C PHE A 177 -1.75 12.01 -11.24
N GLN A 178 -1.77 13.31 -11.49
CA GLN A 178 -0.60 14.16 -11.28
C GLN A 178 -0.98 15.44 -10.54
N GLU A 179 -0.15 15.82 -9.57
CA GLU A 179 -0.24 17.08 -8.86
C GLU A 179 1.06 17.85 -9.02
N PRO A 180 1.05 19.00 -9.72
CA PRO A 180 2.20 19.86 -9.84
C PRO A 180 2.33 20.82 -8.65
N LEU A 181 3.55 21.27 -8.38
CA LEU A 181 3.85 22.34 -7.42
C LEU A 181 4.97 23.22 -7.98
N ASP A 182 4.67 24.50 -8.20
CA ASP A 182 5.68 25.48 -8.57
C ASP A 182 6.47 25.92 -7.32
N THR A 183 7.79 26.00 -7.48
CA THR A 183 8.77 26.26 -6.40
C THR A 183 9.75 27.35 -6.84
N PRO A 184 9.30 28.61 -7.04
CA PRO A 184 10.12 29.66 -7.62
C PRO A 184 11.40 29.96 -6.81
N GLY A 185 11.35 29.78 -5.49
CA GLY A 185 12.51 29.93 -4.58
C GLY A 185 13.38 28.68 -4.41
N GLY A 186 13.08 27.58 -5.11
CA GLY A 186 13.64 26.27 -4.83
C GLY A 186 12.69 25.38 -4.03
N ALA A 187 12.98 24.08 -4.02
CA ALA A 187 12.24 23.04 -3.33
C ALA A 187 12.87 22.71 -1.95
N CYS A 188 13.55 23.67 -1.34
CA CYS A 188 14.09 23.48 0.01
C CYS A 188 13.04 23.92 1.00
N GLY A 189 12.60 22.99 1.87
CA GLY A 189 11.57 23.25 2.85
C GLY A 189 11.84 24.57 3.57
N THR A 190 10.88 25.49 3.49
CA THR A 190 10.81 26.66 4.36
C THR A 190 10.39 26.25 5.76
#